data_AF-A0A3N9MYJ3-F1
#
_entry.id   AF-A0A3N9MYJ3-F1
#
_cell.length_a   1.000
_cell.length_b   1.000
_cell.length_c   1.000
_cell.angle_alpha   90.00
_cell.angle_beta   90.00
_cell.angle_gamma   90.00
#
_symmetry.space_group_name_H-M   'P 1'
#
loop_
_entity.id
_entity.type
_entity.pdbx_description
1 polymer ?
#
loop_
_entity_poly.entity_id
_entity_poly.type
_entity_poly.pdbx_seq_one_letter_code
_entity_poly.pdbx_strand_id
1 'polypeptide(L)'
;MKNYQFIPPDKQEFYDIPLLGQVRFDSSSGYGGNYNLGELLNNFRKNASHSVTMQAMDNGLSSKGILNGDFLTIDLQAPLKNSDICAIRLGYKTFIRKIFFEKNYIRFETGASDTSPLIIDPKTPGFEIIGKVTSVIREL
;
A
#
# COMPACT_ATOMS: atom_id res chain seq x y z
N MET A 1 -19.54 33.90 -42.01
CA MET A 1 -18.53 32.83 -41.84
C MET A 1 -17.70 33.18 -40.61
N LYS A 2 -17.80 32.42 -39.52
CA LYS A 2 -17.09 32.68 -38.25
C LYS A 2 -15.95 31.68 -38.10
N ASN A 3 -14.73 32.18 -37.90
CA ASN A 3 -13.53 31.39 -37.64
C ASN A 3 -13.61 30.82 -36.21
N TYR A 4 -13.63 29.49 -36.07
CA TYR A 4 -13.42 28.84 -34.78
C TYR A 4 -11.92 28.58 -34.61
N GLN A 5 -11.32 29.20 -33.57
CA GLN A 5 -9.99 28.86 -33.12
C GLN A 5 -10.05 27.54 -32.35
N PHE A 6 -9.18 26.59 -32.71
CA PHE A 6 -8.95 25.39 -31.93
C PHE A 6 -8.15 25.77 -30.68
N ILE A 7 -8.78 25.65 -29.50
CA ILE A 7 -8.13 25.79 -28.20
C ILE A 7 -7.76 24.36 -27.75
N PRO A 8 -6.48 24.04 -27.51
CA PRO A 8 -6.12 22.72 -26.99
C PRO A 8 -6.74 22.50 -25.61
N PRO A 9 -7.16 21.27 -25.26
CA PRO A 9 -7.67 20.98 -23.93
C PRO A 9 -6.52 21.05 -22.92
N ASP A 10 -6.40 22.19 -22.24
CA ASP A 10 -5.47 22.36 -21.15
C ASP A 10 -5.96 21.59 -19.90
N LYS A 11 -5.10 20.68 -19.45
CA LYS A 11 -5.04 20.06 -18.11
C LYS A 11 -6.20 19.13 -17.71
N GLN A 12 -6.14 17.96 -18.33
CA GLN A 12 -6.16 16.61 -17.72
C GLN A 12 -6.66 16.50 -16.27
N GLU A 13 -7.77 15.79 -16.15
CA GLU A 13 -8.49 15.42 -14.92
C GLU A 13 -7.57 14.85 -13.83
N PHE A 14 -7.71 15.39 -12.63
CA PHE A 14 -7.14 14.85 -11.40
C PHE A 14 -7.79 13.49 -11.12
N TYR A 15 -7.02 12.40 -11.15
CA TYR A 15 -7.47 11.13 -10.60
C TYR A 15 -7.27 11.15 -9.09
N ASP A 16 -8.38 11.24 -8.37
CA ASP A 16 -8.47 10.97 -6.93
C ASP A 16 -7.98 9.54 -6.65
N ILE A 17 -6.78 9.41 -6.10
CA ILE A 17 -6.33 8.15 -5.51
C ILE A 17 -6.88 8.11 -4.09
N PRO A 18 -7.79 7.19 -3.73
CA PRO A 18 -8.30 7.11 -2.38
C PRO A 18 -7.17 6.66 -1.44
N LEU A 19 -6.73 7.57 -0.58
CA LEU A 19 -5.91 7.24 0.56
C LEU A 19 -6.76 6.47 1.56
N LEU A 20 -6.66 5.13 1.57
CA LEU A 20 -7.23 4.29 2.63
C LEU A 20 -6.28 4.29 3.84
N GLY A 21 -6.16 5.47 4.46
CA GLY A 21 -5.47 5.71 5.72
C GLY A 21 -6.35 6.63 6.57
N GLN A 22 -6.41 6.37 7.88
CA GLN A 22 -7.24 7.17 8.79
C GLN A 22 -6.81 8.65 8.74
N VAL A 23 -7.66 9.51 8.19
CA VAL A 23 -7.42 10.96 8.15
C VAL A 23 -7.61 11.53 9.55
N ARG A 24 -6.51 11.91 10.21
CA ARG A 24 -6.57 12.83 11.36
C ARG A 24 -6.24 14.23 10.86
N PHE A 25 -7.24 15.11 10.85
CA PHE A 25 -7.02 16.53 10.69
C PHE A 25 -6.43 17.07 11.99
N ASP A 26 -5.17 17.49 11.98
CA ASP A 26 -4.68 18.42 12.98
C ASP A 26 -4.96 19.84 12.49
N SER A 27 -5.73 20.55 13.29
CA SER A 27 -6.10 21.94 13.06
C SER A 27 -5.09 22.85 13.77
N SER A 28 -3.99 23.17 13.13
CA SER A 28 -3.34 24.47 13.36
C SER A 28 -2.50 24.92 12.18
N SER A 29 -2.86 26.11 11.72
CA SER A 29 -2.23 26.93 10.70
C SER A 29 -0.82 27.38 11.08
N GLY A 30 0.15 27.20 10.17
CA GLY A 30 1.47 27.82 10.23
C GLY A 30 2.31 27.44 9.02
N TYR A 31 2.36 28.33 8.02
CA TYR A 31 3.14 28.14 6.80
C TYR A 31 4.65 28.12 7.12
N GLY A 32 5.30 27.01 6.79
CA GLY A 32 6.75 26.82 6.93
C GLY A 32 7.22 25.61 6.12
N GLY A 33 6.84 25.54 4.84
CA GLY A 33 7.38 24.56 3.89
C GLY A 33 7.23 23.08 4.28
N ASN A 34 6.01 22.63 4.60
CA ASN A 34 5.71 21.20 4.69
C ASN A 34 5.49 20.68 3.26
N TYR A 35 6.51 20.07 2.66
CA TYR A 35 6.27 19.20 1.53
C TYR A 35 5.31 18.10 2.01
N ASN A 36 4.07 18.15 1.53
CA ASN A 36 3.16 17.05 1.74
C ASN A 36 3.82 15.81 1.10
N LEU A 37 3.75 14.63 1.73
CA LEU A 37 4.32 13.41 1.16
C LEU A 37 3.87 13.20 -0.30
N GLY A 38 2.65 13.65 -0.64
CA GLY A 38 2.15 13.70 -2.01
C GLY A 38 3.02 14.47 -3.02
N GLU A 39 3.74 15.52 -2.59
CA GLU A 39 4.62 16.34 -3.45
C GLU A 39 6.02 15.72 -3.64
N LEU A 40 6.57 15.03 -2.62
CA LEU A 40 7.86 14.32 -2.74
C LEU A 40 7.74 13.03 -3.56
N LEU A 41 6.53 12.48 -3.68
CA LEU A 41 6.23 11.29 -4.49
C LEU A 41 6.20 11.58 -6.00
N ASN A 42 6.40 12.81 -6.46
CA ASN A 42 6.34 13.14 -7.90
C ASN A 42 7.48 12.52 -8.74
N ASN A 43 8.49 11.94 -8.10
CA ASN A 43 9.55 11.14 -8.74
C ASN A 43 9.22 9.63 -8.81
N PHE A 44 8.10 9.18 -8.25
CA PHE A 44 7.65 7.80 -8.44
C PHE A 44 7.19 7.60 -9.88
N ARG A 45 7.57 6.45 -10.45
CA ARG A 45 7.19 6.01 -11.79
C ARG A 45 5.74 6.39 -12.09
N LYS A 46 5.59 7.28 -13.07
CA LYS A 46 4.36 7.95 -13.53
C LYS A 46 3.22 7.02 -14.00
N ASN A 47 3.26 5.71 -13.73
CA ASN A 47 2.30 4.73 -14.24
C ASN A 47 2.25 3.47 -13.36
N ALA A 48 1.51 3.51 -12.26
CA ALA A 48 0.95 2.29 -11.70
C ALA A 48 -0.49 2.58 -11.30
N SER A 49 -1.41 2.57 -12.27
CA SER A 49 -2.87 2.73 -12.07
C SER A 49 -3.50 1.63 -11.19
N HIS A 50 -2.67 0.80 -10.55
CA HIS A 50 -3.00 -0.41 -9.83
C HIS A 50 -2.20 -0.52 -8.52
N SER A 51 -1.72 0.59 -7.95
CA SER A 51 -1.06 0.55 -6.64
C SER A 51 -1.77 1.43 -5.60
N VAL A 52 -1.58 1.05 -4.33
CA VAL A 52 -2.06 1.80 -3.16
C VAL A 52 -0.94 1.95 -2.15
N THR A 53 -1.04 2.98 -1.31
CA THR A 53 -0.13 3.14 -0.16
C THR A 53 -0.85 2.77 1.12
N MET A 54 -0.22 1.95 1.96
CA MET A 54 -0.74 1.54 3.27
C MET A 54 0.32 1.71 4.35
N GLN A 55 -0.08 2.19 5.52
CA GLN A 55 0.81 2.25 6.67
C GLN A 55 0.89 0.90 7.39
N ALA A 56 2.08 0.46 7.76
CA ALA A 56 2.31 -0.74 8.55
C ALA A 56 1.85 -0.51 10.01
N MET A 57 0.96 -1.38 10.48
CA MET A 57 0.32 -1.23 11.80
C MET A 57 0.98 -2.07 12.90
N ASP A 58 1.98 -2.89 12.57
CA ASP A 58 2.72 -3.71 13.54
C ASP A 58 4.19 -3.89 13.14
N ASN A 59 4.98 -4.45 14.05
CA ASN A 59 6.40 -4.77 13.85
C ASN A 59 6.61 -6.21 13.38
N GLY A 60 5.60 -6.82 12.75
CA GLY A 60 5.64 -8.23 12.36
C GLY A 60 6.74 -8.56 11.36
N LEU A 61 7.29 -7.57 10.65
CA LEU A 61 8.37 -7.73 9.68
C LEU A 61 9.63 -6.89 10.03
N SER A 62 9.84 -6.58 11.31
CA SER A 62 10.96 -5.76 11.77
C SER A 62 12.34 -6.31 11.39
N SER A 63 12.53 -7.64 11.45
CA SER A 63 13.76 -8.31 10.98
C SER A 63 13.97 -8.24 9.46
N LYS A 64 12.96 -7.79 8.71
CA LYS A 64 13.02 -7.49 7.27
C LYS A 64 13.09 -5.99 7.00
N GLY A 65 13.30 -5.18 8.04
CA GLY A 65 13.41 -3.73 7.95
C GLY A 65 12.08 -3.00 7.84
N ILE A 66 10.93 -3.68 7.97
CA ILE A 66 9.60 -3.05 7.99
C ILE A 66 9.14 -2.89 9.43
N LEU A 67 8.95 -1.65 9.86
CA LEU A 67 8.53 -1.28 11.20
C LEU A 67 7.11 -0.72 11.19
N ASN A 68 6.48 -0.72 12.35
CA ASN A 68 5.26 0.04 12.58
C ASN A 68 5.48 1.51 12.19
N GLY A 69 4.52 2.08 11.46
CA GLY A 69 4.57 3.45 10.97
C GLY A 69 5.08 3.60 9.54
N ASP A 70 5.76 2.59 8.97
CA ASP A 70 6.24 2.63 7.59
C ASP A 70 5.10 2.76 6.58
N PHE A 71 5.34 3.51 5.51
CA PHE A 71 4.45 3.57 4.37
C PHE A 71 4.88 2.57 3.30
N LEU A 72 3.96 1.69 2.92
CA LEU A 72 4.19 0.60 1.98
C LEU A 72 3.44 0.86 0.69
N THR A 73 4.14 0.80 -0.45
CA THR A 73 3.47 0.75 -1.76
C THR A 73 3.12 -0.70 -2.07
N ILE A 74 1.86 -0.94 -2.38
CA ILE A 74 1.30 -2.24 -2.70
C ILE A 74 0.82 -2.23 -4.14
N ASP A 75 1.33 -3.15 -4.94
CA ASP A 75 0.85 -3.42 -6.29
C ASP A 75 -0.29 -4.45 -6.23
N LEU A 76 -1.48 -4.03 -6.66
CA LEU A 76 -2.72 -4.81 -6.63
C LEU A 76 -2.81 -5.88 -7.73
N GLN A 77 -1.95 -5.80 -8.76
CA GLN A 77 -1.98 -6.71 -9.91
C GLN A 77 -0.69 -7.53 -10.04
N ALA A 78 0.35 -7.20 -9.28
CA ALA A 78 1.58 -7.96 -9.28
C ALA A 78 1.34 -9.41 -8.83
N PRO A 79 1.84 -10.41 -9.59
CA PRO A 79 1.73 -11.79 -9.19
C PRO A 79 2.55 -12.04 -7.91
N LEU A 80 1.96 -12.79 -6.98
CA LEU A 80 2.61 -13.19 -5.75
C LEU A 80 3.27 -14.56 -5.91
N LYS A 81 4.47 -14.68 -5.35
CA LYS A 81 5.23 -15.91 -5.24
C LYS A 81 5.53 -16.22 -3.78
N ASN A 82 5.86 -17.47 -3.50
CA ASN A 82 6.36 -17.86 -2.19
C ASN A 82 7.51 -16.94 -1.77
N SER A 83 7.47 -16.54 -0.51
CA SER A 83 8.38 -15.57 0.11
C SER A 83 8.21 -14.10 -0.24
N ASP A 84 7.24 -13.72 -1.08
CA ASP A 84 6.90 -12.30 -1.25
C ASP A 84 6.29 -11.72 0.03
N ILE A 85 6.40 -10.39 0.19
CA ILE A 85 5.69 -9.65 1.24
C ILE A 85 4.40 -9.11 0.62
N CYS A 86 3.27 -9.33 1.29
CA CYS A 86 1.96 -8.88 0.82
C CYS A 86 1.15 -8.23 1.94
N ALA A 87 0.15 -7.46 1.54
CA ALA A 87 -0.90 -7.00 2.41
C ALA A 87 -2.09 -7.97 2.34
N ILE A 88 -2.62 -8.37 3.49
CA ILE A 88 -3.79 -9.24 3.61
C ILE A 88 -4.85 -8.62 4.49
N ARG A 89 -6.12 -8.78 4.13
CA ARG A 89 -7.26 -8.43 4.96
C ARG A 89 -7.86 -9.70 5.56
N LEU A 90 -8.18 -9.65 6.84
CA LEU A 90 -8.97 -10.67 7.54
C LEU A 90 -10.03 -9.97 8.37
N GLY A 91 -11.28 -10.01 7.89
CA GLY A 91 -12.37 -9.21 8.43
C GLY A 91 -12.08 -7.71 8.29
N TYR A 92 -11.97 -7.01 9.40
CA TYR A 92 -11.69 -5.57 9.47
C TYR A 92 -10.20 -5.25 9.72
N LYS A 93 -9.34 -6.27 9.86
CA LYS A 93 -7.90 -6.07 10.13
C LYS A 93 -7.09 -6.30 8.87
N THR A 94 -6.04 -5.50 8.71
CA THR A 94 -5.03 -5.69 7.67
C THR A 94 -3.69 -6.04 8.30
N PHE A 95 -2.98 -6.99 7.70
CA PHE A 95 -1.65 -7.42 8.12
C PHE A 95 -0.67 -7.36 6.95
N ILE A 96 0.60 -7.10 7.26
CA ILE A 96 1.70 -7.17 6.30
C ILE A 96 2.53 -8.39 6.66
N ARG A 97 2.56 -9.39 5.78
CA ARG A 97 3.17 -10.69 6.07
C ARG A 97 3.90 -11.25 4.85
N LYS A 98 4.81 -12.18 5.11
CA LYS A 98 5.45 -13.00 4.10
C LYS A 98 4.51 -14.14 3.71
N ILE A 99 4.26 -14.35 2.42
CA ILE A 99 3.28 -15.34 1.93
C ILE A 99 3.94 -16.65 1.48
N PHE A 100 3.29 -17.77 1.78
CA PHE A 100 3.60 -19.09 1.27
C PHE A 100 2.31 -19.80 0.85
N PHE A 101 2.24 -20.19 -0.41
CA PHE A 101 1.16 -20.97 -0.99
C PHE A 101 1.44 -22.46 -0.76
N GLU A 102 0.53 -23.12 -0.04
CA GLU A 102 0.53 -24.56 0.20
C GLU A 102 -0.70 -25.18 -0.48
N LYS A 103 -0.73 -26.51 -0.63
CA LYS A 103 -1.78 -27.19 -1.44
C LYS A 103 -3.22 -26.81 -1.07
N ASN A 104 -3.51 -26.68 0.23
CA ASN A 104 -4.87 -26.48 0.74
C ASN A 104 -5.03 -25.22 1.59
N TYR A 105 -3.95 -24.48 1.84
CA TYR A 105 -3.96 -23.32 2.72
C TYR A 105 -2.88 -22.34 2.31
N ILE A 106 -2.97 -21.12 2.82
CA ILE A 106 -1.95 -20.09 2.66
C ILE A 106 -1.36 -19.83 4.04
N ARG A 107 -0.04 -19.89 4.13
CA ARG A 107 0.71 -19.62 5.36
C ARG A 107 1.32 -18.23 5.27
N PHE A 108 1.09 -17.45 6.31
CA PHE A 108 1.60 -16.10 6.46
C PHE A 108 2.58 -16.04 7.63
N GLU A 109 3.76 -15.52 7.37
CA GLU A 109 4.82 -15.42 8.35
C GLU A 109 5.20 -13.97 8.62
N THR A 110 5.60 -13.75 9.86
CA THR A 110 6.39 -12.61 10.31
C THR A 110 7.85 -12.73 9.85
N GLY A 111 8.68 -11.72 10.15
CA GLY A 111 10.08 -11.71 9.81
C GLY A 111 10.94 -12.61 10.72
N ALA A 112 10.49 -12.86 11.95
CA ALA A 112 11.13 -13.81 12.86
C ALA A 112 10.63 -15.23 12.58
N SER A 113 11.54 -16.20 12.59
CA SER A 113 11.29 -17.62 12.30
C SER A 113 10.49 -18.36 13.37
N ASP A 114 10.16 -17.70 14.49
CA ASP A 114 9.66 -18.34 15.72
C ASP A 114 8.26 -17.84 16.15
N THR A 115 7.65 -16.95 15.37
CA THR A 115 6.33 -16.41 15.68
C THR A 115 5.26 -17.17 14.91
N SER A 116 4.29 -17.72 15.66
CA SER A 116 3.23 -18.61 15.19
C SER A 116 2.65 -18.14 13.84
N PRO A 117 2.82 -18.93 12.77
CA PRO A 117 2.36 -18.53 11.45
C PRO A 117 0.84 -18.41 11.43
N LEU A 118 0.34 -17.43 10.66
CA LEU A 118 -1.09 -17.32 10.38
C LEU A 118 -1.41 -18.24 9.19
N ILE A 119 -2.11 -19.34 9.47
CA ILE A 119 -2.54 -20.31 8.47
C ILE A 119 -4.01 -20.04 8.13
N ILE A 120 -4.31 -19.82 6.85
CA ILE A 120 -5.64 -19.45 6.38
C ILE A 120 -6.08 -20.39 5.25
N ASP A 121 -7.30 -20.92 5.33
CA ASP A 121 -7.99 -21.50 4.18
C ASP A 121 -8.40 -20.35 3.24
N PRO A 122 -8.03 -20.36 1.94
CA PRO A 122 -8.43 -19.33 0.98
C PRO A 122 -9.93 -19.03 0.93
N LYS A 123 -10.77 -19.97 1.35
CA LYS A 123 -12.24 -19.84 1.40
C LYS A 123 -12.75 -19.21 2.70
N THR A 124 -11.87 -18.83 3.61
CA THR A 124 -12.24 -18.18 4.88
C THR A 124 -13.02 -16.89 4.60
N PRO A 125 -14.26 -16.72 5.11
CA PRO A 125 -15.03 -15.50 4.89
C PRO A 125 -14.29 -14.25 5.40
N GLY A 126 -14.27 -13.20 4.59
CA GLY A 126 -13.60 -11.94 4.92
C GLY A 126 -12.07 -11.99 4.80
N PHE A 127 -11.49 -13.08 4.32
CA PHE A 127 -10.09 -13.14 3.92
C PHE A 127 -9.89 -12.62 2.49
N GLU A 128 -8.89 -11.78 2.30
CA GLU A 128 -8.46 -11.30 0.99
C GLU A 128 -6.95 -11.02 0.98
N ILE A 129 -6.28 -11.33 -0.12
CA ILE A 129 -4.93 -10.83 -0.39
C ILE A 129 -5.07 -9.57 -1.23
N ILE A 130 -4.63 -8.43 -0.69
CA ILE A 130 -4.79 -7.12 -1.31
C ILE A 130 -3.79 -6.94 -2.46
N GLY A 131 -2.53 -7.33 -2.24
CA GLY A 131 -1.48 -7.17 -3.24
C GLY A 131 -0.07 -7.33 -2.70
N LYS A 132 0.91 -7.20 -3.59
CA LYS A 132 2.34 -7.36 -3.29
C LYS A 132 2.95 -6.04 -2.82
N VAL A 133 3.69 -6.07 -1.72
CA VAL A 133 4.50 -4.92 -1.29
C VAL A 133 5.70 -4.78 -2.21
N THR A 134 5.87 -3.61 -2.83
CA THR A 134 6.94 -3.32 -3.80
C THR A 134 7.96 -2.31 -3.30
N SER A 135 7.58 -1.43 -2.37
CA SER A 135 8.49 -0.49 -1.71
C SER A 135 8.06 -0.14 -0.29
N VAL A 136 9.05 0.30 0.49
CA VAL A 136 8.91 0.76 1.88
C VAL A 136 9.49 2.16 1.97
N ILE A 137 8.76 3.08 2.60
CA ILE A 137 9.18 4.45 2.87
C ILE A 137 9.06 4.67 4.38
N ARG A 138 10.12 5.23 4.98
CA ARG A 138 10.16 5.60 6.39
C ARG A 138 10.60 7.04 6.53
N GLU A 139 9.87 7.78 7.34
CA GLU A 139 10.29 9.07 7.87
C GLU A 139 11.17 8.82 9.10
N LEU A 140 12.34 9.45 9.17
CA LEU A 140 13.37 9.26 10.21
C LEU A 140 13.50 10.48 11.11
#